data_AF-A0AAJ2L483-F1
#
_entry.id   AF-A0AAJ2L483-F1
#
_cell.length_a   1.000
_cell.length_b   1.000
_cell.length_c   1.000
_cell.angle_alpha   90.00
_cell.angle_beta   90.00
_cell.angle_gamma   90.00
#
_symmetry.space_group_name_H-M   'P 1'
#
loop_
_entity.id
_entity.type
_entity.pdbx_description
1 polymer ?
#
loop_
_entity_poly.entity_id
_entity_poly.type
_entity_poly.pdbx_seq_one_letter_code
_entity_poly.pdbx_strand_id
1 'polypeptide(L)'
;MNEVESAVLMLAGVTLALLAIGFAIWWSRRPRTAPAAPRVPREPREIRLPKLSRKTAPEYEEVEISPSRLARISRKTPLEIPAEAEYEISPEPVAVAEPVEVALEPVISGVEDEAHRIEKADIEEVTLRLIPQIPPRDAISTNSWLGGRPHLPAGMEWPRIDDQPADFLAQISCADLPQDLWGGLGPRDGALAFFIHRRKHALRVLHLRDTGMPVAPPFTLNDPEGWFGPHGGLASGDLASFAVRAFPEWPVDLVAVRAGDADPRSEGDPDEPGAALHDRGYDIADPAFHPFDWGSMTAMVALLEQRLDRLMTEAPPEADTDNPGEMEQCAALNREARARAEEIIAIVRDGAGRADFSAGDATAVMAGLHAIRWVKVIRSTDPETGAEQVETITLPLTTHRADANLWVHDYQTILFDRAKHAWCANPDNLSAPARALFEPWWRTLAEREMAAMGHEPFRHVPDYDEERDAVLLELPTSGLMSRIFGDRDNLVVTIDKANLAIGDFSKLRVQVSS
;
A
#
# COMPACT_ATOMS: atom_id res chain seq x y z
N MET A 1 -64.52 7.12 31.49
CA MET A 1 -63.31 6.26 31.44
C MET A 1 -63.79 4.89 31.03
N ASN A 2 -63.49 4.51 29.79
CA ASN A 2 -63.93 3.24 29.21
C ASN A 2 -63.08 2.10 29.77
N GLU A 3 -63.67 0.90 29.91
CA GLU A 3 -63.00 -0.29 30.42
C GLU A 3 -61.67 -0.60 29.71
N VAL A 4 -61.57 -0.24 28.43
CA VAL A 4 -60.37 -0.38 27.61
C VAL A 4 -59.22 0.54 28.08
N GLU A 5 -59.51 1.78 28.46
CA GLU A 5 -58.49 2.70 28.98
C GLU A 5 -57.97 2.23 30.34
N SER A 6 -58.85 1.65 31.17
CA SER A 6 -58.45 1.09 32.45
C SER A 6 -57.57 -0.15 32.30
N ALA A 7 -57.85 -1.00 31.30
CA ALA A 7 -57.02 -2.17 31.00
C ALA A 7 -55.64 -1.78 30.46
N VAL A 8 -55.56 -0.76 29.60
CA VAL A 8 -54.29 -0.25 29.06
C VAL A 8 -53.43 0.40 30.16
N LEU A 9 -54.04 1.17 31.07
CA LEU A 9 -53.33 1.73 32.22
C LEU A 9 -52.84 0.66 33.20
N MET A 10 -53.61 -0.42 33.40
CA MET A 10 -53.19 -1.56 34.23
C MET A 10 -51.99 -2.29 33.61
N LEU A 11 -52.03 -2.55 32.30
CA LEU A 11 -50.94 -3.22 31.58
C LEU A 11 -49.65 -2.37 31.61
N ALA A 12 -49.77 -1.05 31.41
CA ALA A 12 -48.65 -0.13 31.52
C ALA A 12 -48.04 -0.12 32.92
N GLY A 13 -48.88 -0.13 33.97
CA GLY A 13 -48.44 -0.20 35.36
C GLY A 13 -47.69 -1.50 35.70
N VAL A 14 -48.20 -2.65 35.23
CA VAL A 14 -47.55 -3.96 35.43
C VAL A 14 -46.21 -4.04 34.70
N THR A 15 -46.14 -3.48 33.49
CA THR A 15 -44.91 -3.46 32.69
C THR A 15 -43.83 -2.59 33.34
N LEU A 16 -44.21 -1.41 33.86
CA LEU A 16 -43.30 -0.54 34.62
C LEU A 16 -42.80 -1.20 35.91
N ALA A 17 -43.68 -1.92 36.63
CA ALA A 17 -43.29 -2.65 37.83
C ALA A 17 -42.27 -3.77 37.53
N LEU A 18 -42.46 -4.52 36.43
CA LEU A 18 -41.52 -5.55 36.00
C LEU A 18 -40.16 -4.97 35.59
N LEU A 19 -40.15 -3.83 34.89
CA LEU A 19 -38.91 -3.13 34.54
C LEU A 19 -38.19 -2.60 35.79
N ALA A 20 -38.90 -2.07 36.77
CA ALA A 20 -38.33 -1.61 38.03
C ALA A 20 -37.72 -2.77 38.85
N ILE A 21 -38.38 -3.93 38.88
CA ILE A 21 -37.86 -5.14 39.53
C ILE A 21 -36.60 -5.63 38.80
N GLY A 22 -36.62 -5.69 37.47
CA GLY A 22 -35.45 -6.05 36.66
C GLY A 22 -34.26 -5.12 36.90
N PHE A 23 -34.52 -3.81 36.97
CA PHE A 23 -33.51 -2.80 37.28
C PHE A 23 -32.97 -2.95 38.70
N ALA A 24 -33.82 -3.21 39.70
CA ALA A 24 -33.38 -3.43 41.08
C ALA A 24 -32.51 -4.69 41.21
N ILE A 25 -32.86 -5.79 40.52
CA ILE A 25 -32.06 -7.02 40.49
C ILE A 25 -30.72 -6.75 39.82
N TRP A 26 -30.71 -6.09 38.67
CA TRP A 26 -29.47 -5.71 37.98
C TRP A 26 -28.58 -4.80 38.84
N TRP A 27 -29.15 -3.80 39.51
CA TRP A 27 -28.43 -2.89 40.39
C TRP A 27 -27.86 -3.60 41.63
N SER A 28 -28.60 -4.54 42.21
CA SER A 28 -28.15 -5.33 43.36
C SER A 28 -27.01 -6.31 43.02
N ARG A 29 -26.91 -6.72 41.75
CA ARG A 29 -25.89 -7.65 41.25
C ARG A 29 -24.65 -6.95 40.67
N ARG A 30 -24.65 -5.62 40.57
CA ARG A 30 -23.42 -4.88 40.22
C ARG A 30 -22.40 -5.00 41.36
N PRO A 31 -21.17 -5.46 41.11
CA PRO A 31 -20.11 -5.42 42.10
C PRO A 31 -19.83 -3.95 42.45
N ARG A 32 -19.98 -3.59 43.73
CA ARG A 32 -19.53 -2.28 44.24
C ARG A 32 -18.01 -2.27 44.24
N THR A 33 -17.41 -1.42 43.41
CA THR A 33 -15.98 -1.12 43.42
C THR A 33 -15.62 -0.52 44.77
N ALA A 34 -14.81 -1.24 45.55
CA ALA A 34 -14.19 -0.68 46.74
C ALA A 34 -13.18 0.41 46.32
N PRO A 35 -13.08 1.54 47.05
CA PRO A 35 -12.08 2.55 46.77
C PRO A 35 -10.68 1.97 46.97
N ALA A 36 -9.83 2.13 45.95
CA ALA A 36 -8.45 1.63 45.96
C ALA A 36 -7.64 2.31 47.08
N ALA A 37 -7.01 1.50 47.92
CA ALA A 37 -6.03 1.98 48.90
C ALA A 37 -4.76 2.51 48.21
N PRO A 38 -4.03 3.48 48.81
CA PRO A 38 -2.86 4.09 48.18
C PRO A 38 -1.73 3.06 48.01
N ARG A 39 -1.15 2.98 46.80
CA ARG A 39 0.01 2.12 46.50
C ARG A 39 1.26 2.66 47.19
N VAL A 40 1.83 1.86 48.07
CA VAL A 40 3.20 2.03 48.61
C VAL A 40 4.21 1.67 47.50
N PRO A 41 5.34 2.39 47.34
CA PRO A 41 6.34 2.10 46.32
C PRO A 41 7.03 0.77 46.58
N ARG A 42 7.16 -0.08 45.55
CA ARG A 42 7.95 -1.31 45.59
C ARG A 42 9.43 -0.97 45.41
N GLU A 43 10.26 -1.45 46.32
CA GLU A 43 11.72 -1.46 46.22
C GLU A 43 12.23 -2.26 45.00
N PRO A 44 13.41 -1.92 44.45
CA PRO A 44 13.91 -2.48 43.21
C PRO A 44 14.36 -3.93 43.40
N ARG A 45 13.84 -4.81 42.52
CA ARG A 45 14.17 -6.24 42.48
C ARG A 45 15.58 -6.42 41.91
N GLU A 46 16.50 -6.98 42.69
CA GLU A 46 17.80 -7.45 42.22
C GLU A 46 17.63 -8.51 41.12
N ILE A 47 18.19 -8.22 39.95
CA ILE A 47 18.29 -9.16 38.83
C ILE A 47 19.44 -10.12 39.13
N ARG A 48 19.13 -11.31 39.64
CA ARG A 48 20.09 -12.43 39.67
C ARG A 48 20.14 -13.08 38.29
N LEU A 49 21.25 -12.86 37.59
CA LEU A 49 21.58 -13.55 36.35
C LEU A 49 21.72 -15.08 36.58
N PRO A 50 21.19 -15.92 35.69
CA PRO A 50 21.37 -17.37 35.79
C PRO A 50 22.81 -17.78 35.44
N LYS A 51 23.36 -18.68 36.24
CA LYS A 51 24.69 -19.29 36.06
C LYS A 51 24.69 -20.19 34.83
N LEU A 52 25.50 -19.86 33.84
CA LEU A 52 25.77 -20.69 32.66
C LEU A 52 26.53 -21.96 33.07
N SER A 53 25.98 -23.11 32.69
CA SER A 53 26.60 -24.41 32.82
C SER A 53 27.75 -24.54 31.83
N ARG A 54 28.95 -24.76 32.36
CA ARG A 54 30.20 -25.00 31.63
C ARG A 54 30.11 -26.35 30.90
N LYS A 55 30.06 -26.34 29.57
CA LYS A 55 30.28 -27.54 28.74
C LYS A 55 31.03 -27.19 27.45
N THR A 56 32.23 -27.74 27.38
CA THR A 56 33.12 -28.01 26.23
C THR A 56 33.43 -26.88 25.24
N ALA A 57 34.68 -26.43 25.27
CA ALA A 57 35.28 -25.53 24.29
C ALA A 57 35.34 -26.19 22.89
N PRO A 58 35.03 -25.47 21.80
CA PRO A 58 35.52 -25.84 20.48
C PRO A 58 37.00 -25.46 20.37
N GLU A 59 37.81 -26.40 19.91
CA GLU A 59 39.18 -26.17 19.47
C GLU A 59 39.21 -25.08 18.40
N TYR A 60 40.12 -24.12 18.56
CA TYR A 60 40.49 -23.19 17.51
C TYR A 60 41.37 -23.96 16.52
N GLU A 61 40.87 -24.26 15.33
CA GLU A 61 41.76 -24.52 14.20
C GLU A 61 42.34 -23.19 13.72
N GLU A 62 43.64 -23.05 13.92
CA GLU A 62 44.51 -22.05 13.33
C GLU A 62 44.42 -22.17 11.80
N VAL A 63 43.75 -21.23 11.15
CA VAL A 63 43.83 -21.09 9.69
C VAL A 63 45.16 -20.42 9.38
N GLU A 64 46.18 -21.22 9.08
CA GLU A 64 47.44 -20.78 8.47
C GLU A 64 47.16 -20.12 7.11
N ILE A 65 47.19 -18.79 7.08
CA ILE A 65 47.19 -18.03 5.83
C ILE A 65 48.60 -18.12 5.23
N SER A 66 48.74 -18.94 4.20
CA SER A 66 49.98 -19.07 3.42
C SER A 66 50.44 -17.70 2.84
N PRO A 67 51.76 -17.39 2.78
CA PRO A 67 52.29 -16.03 2.50
C PRO A 67 52.12 -15.48 1.07
N SER A 68 51.35 -16.12 0.20
CA SER A 68 51.25 -15.80 -1.23
C SER A 68 50.03 -14.96 -1.62
N ARG A 69 49.32 -14.31 -0.68
CA ARG A 69 48.19 -13.40 -0.99
C ARG A 69 48.30 -11.94 -0.48
N LEU A 70 49.45 -11.51 0.05
CA LEU A 70 49.71 -10.14 0.54
C LEU A 70 50.84 -9.40 -0.20
N ALA A 71 50.96 -9.57 -1.51
CA ALA A 71 51.95 -8.83 -2.31
C ALA A 71 51.42 -8.45 -3.71
N ARG A 72 50.71 -7.31 -3.81
CA ARG A 72 50.54 -6.42 -4.98
C ARG A 72 49.36 -5.47 -4.68
N ILE A 73 49.40 -4.14 -4.67
CA ILE A 73 50.38 -3.10 -4.95
C ILE A 73 49.93 -1.91 -4.09
N SER A 74 50.71 -1.58 -3.06
CA SER A 74 50.70 -0.29 -2.37
C SER A 74 52.05 0.34 -2.66
N ARG A 75 52.06 1.56 -3.23
CA ARG A 75 53.09 2.58 -3.01
C ARG A 75 52.73 3.85 -3.78
N LYS A 76 52.64 4.95 -3.03
CA LYS A 76 52.37 6.31 -3.49
C LYS A 76 53.63 7.16 -3.25
N THR A 77 53.81 8.17 -4.12
CA THR A 77 54.59 9.44 -4.00
C THR A 77 56.13 9.38 -4.04
N PRO A 78 56.87 10.45 -4.46
CA PRO A 78 56.48 11.86 -4.67
C PRO A 78 57.01 12.58 -5.96
N LEU A 79 56.52 13.82 -6.17
CA LEU A 79 57.01 14.88 -7.08
C LEU A 79 58.38 15.43 -6.61
N GLU A 80 59.29 15.70 -7.56
CA GLU A 80 60.32 16.76 -7.46
C GLU A 80 60.90 17.14 -8.84
N ILE A 81 61.19 18.44 -9.00
CA ILE A 81 61.65 19.16 -10.20
C ILE A 81 63.19 19.11 -10.30
N PRO A 82 63.78 19.21 -11.51
CA PRO A 82 65.02 20.00 -11.65
C PRO A 82 65.01 21.02 -12.81
N ALA A 83 65.97 21.93 -12.70
CA ALA A 83 66.08 23.27 -13.29
C ALA A 83 66.84 23.38 -14.64
N GLU A 84 66.97 24.63 -15.07
CA GLU A 84 67.44 25.28 -16.31
C GLU A 84 68.80 24.89 -16.95
N ALA A 85 68.99 25.45 -18.17
CA ALA A 85 70.17 25.56 -19.06
C ALA A 85 70.24 24.50 -20.17
N GLU A 86 70.45 24.77 -21.47
CA GLU A 86 71.13 25.88 -22.16
C GLU A 86 70.73 25.92 -23.66
N TYR A 87 70.96 27.06 -24.31
CA TYR A 87 70.63 27.41 -25.70
C TYR A 87 71.39 26.59 -26.78
N GLU A 88 70.74 26.28 -27.90
CA GLU A 88 71.39 26.26 -29.22
C GLU A 88 70.45 26.74 -30.34
N ILE A 89 71.01 27.51 -31.28
CA ILE A 89 70.33 28.43 -32.21
C ILE A 89 70.36 27.89 -33.66
N SER A 90 69.22 28.04 -34.36
CA SER A 90 68.98 28.23 -35.82
C SER A 90 69.02 27.06 -36.83
N PRO A 91 68.37 27.20 -38.03
CA PRO A 91 67.48 28.28 -38.51
C PRO A 91 66.13 27.85 -39.14
N GLU A 92 65.27 28.86 -39.32
CA GLU A 92 63.97 28.90 -40.01
C GLU A 92 63.95 28.39 -41.47
N PRO A 93 62.74 28.20 -42.03
CA PRO A 93 62.37 29.07 -43.16
C PRO A 93 61.04 29.84 -42.93
N VAL A 94 61.19 31.16 -42.96
CA VAL A 94 60.37 32.24 -43.54
C VAL A 94 58.97 31.93 -44.11
N ALA A 95 58.02 32.70 -43.57
CA ALA A 95 56.76 33.26 -44.12
C ALA A 95 55.57 32.30 -44.32
N VAL A 96 54.32 32.65 -43.99
CA VAL A 96 53.59 33.91 -44.23
C VAL A 96 52.55 34.14 -43.12
N ALA A 97 52.38 35.39 -42.69
CA ALA A 97 51.35 35.81 -41.73
C ALA A 97 50.00 36.08 -42.42
N GLU A 98 48.92 35.52 -41.88
CA GLU A 98 47.52 35.92 -42.09
C GLU A 98 46.72 35.78 -40.76
N PRO A 99 45.60 36.51 -40.59
CA PRO A 99 45.22 37.09 -39.30
C PRO A 99 44.55 36.07 -38.36
N VAL A 100 45.02 36.05 -37.12
CA VAL A 100 44.70 35.05 -36.07
C VAL A 100 43.32 35.26 -35.42
N GLU A 101 42.58 36.30 -35.78
CA GLU A 101 41.32 36.64 -35.07
C GLU A 101 40.06 35.92 -35.56
N VAL A 102 40.06 35.23 -36.72
CA VAL A 102 38.88 34.49 -37.22
C VAL A 102 38.98 32.98 -36.97
N ALA A 103 40.16 32.49 -36.55
CA ALA A 103 40.40 31.07 -36.28
C ALA A 103 40.21 30.68 -34.80
N LEU A 104 40.03 31.65 -33.90
CA LEU A 104 39.86 31.40 -32.47
C LEU A 104 38.40 31.21 -32.06
N GLU A 105 37.42 31.77 -32.77
CA GLU A 105 35.98 31.56 -32.48
C GLU A 105 35.53 30.09 -32.56
N PRO A 106 35.87 29.30 -33.61
CA PRO A 106 35.50 27.88 -33.64
C PRO A 106 36.29 27.02 -32.66
N VAL A 107 37.47 27.49 -32.23
CA VAL A 107 38.29 26.80 -31.23
C VAL A 107 37.80 27.12 -29.81
N ILE A 108 37.36 28.35 -29.54
CA ILE A 108 36.73 28.74 -28.27
C ILE A 108 35.37 28.06 -28.14
N SER A 109 34.52 28.09 -29.19
CA SER A 109 33.26 27.35 -29.23
C SER A 109 33.48 25.84 -29.09
N GLY A 110 34.51 25.28 -29.74
CA GLY A 110 34.85 23.86 -29.62
C GLY A 110 35.38 23.47 -28.23
N VAL A 111 36.08 24.38 -27.54
CA VAL A 111 36.56 24.18 -26.17
C VAL A 111 35.45 24.39 -25.15
N GLU A 112 34.50 25.29 -25.41
CA GLU A 112 33.28 25.47 -24.61
C GLU A 112 32.33 24.28 -24.78
N ASP A 113 32.16 23.75 -25.99
CA ASP A 113 31.37 22.55 -26.28
C ASP A 113 32.04 21.26 -25.74
N GLU A 114 33.37 21.21 -25.71
CA GLU A 114 34.14 20.13 -25.08
C GLU A 114 34.12 20.26 -23.55
N ALA A 115 34.22 21.47 -23.00
CA ALA A 115 34.10 21.73 -21.56
C ALA A 115 32.68 21.47 -21.06
N HIS A 116 31.64 21.87 -21.82
CA HIS A 116 30.25 21.48 -21.55
C HIS A 116 30.04 19.98 -21.71
N ARG A 117 30.66 19.31 -22.69
CA ARG A 117 30.61 17.83 -22.77
C ARG A 117 31.33 17.16 -21.59
N ILE A 118 32.44 17.71 -21.10
CA ILE A 118 33.18 17.18 -19.95
C ILE A 118 32.44 17.47 -18.63
N GLU A 119 31.77 18.63 -18.48
CA GLU A 119 30.89 18.91 -17.32
C GLU A 119 29.59 18.08 -17.35
N LYS A 120 29.02 17.80 -18.55
CA LYS A 120 27.85 16.91 -18.70
C LYS A 120 28.21 15.43 -18.59
N ALA A 121 29.48 15.05 -18.76
CA ALA A 121 29.92 13.65 -18.78
C ALA A 121 30.13 13.01 -17.39
N ASP A 122 30.20 13.79 -16.31
CA ASP A 122 30.60 13.26 -14.98
C ASP A 122 29.52 13.34 -13.88
N ILE A 123 28.27 13.72 -14.21
CA ILE A 123 27.13 13.54 -13.30
C ILE A 123 26.24 12.46 -13.88
N GLU A 124 26.52 11.20 -13.53
CA GLU A 124 25.60 10.10 -13.83
C GLU A 124 24.23 10.43 -13.23
N GLU A 125 23.20 10.52 -14.07
CA GLU A 125 21.84 10.78 -13.62
C GLU A 125 21.37 9.65 -12.71
N VAL A 126 21.06 10.00 -11.47
CA VAL A 126 20.51 9.06 -10.48
C VAL A 126 19.01 9.20 -10.44
N THR A 127 18.37 8.09 -10.77
CA THR A 127 16.96 7.90 -10.52
C THR A 127 16.76 7.22 -9.17
N LEU A 128 15.81 7.68 -8.37
CA LEU A 128 15.46 7.03 -7.11
C LEU A 128 14.11 6.34 -7.21
N ARG A 129 14.08 5.05 -6.85
CA ARG A 129 12.87 4.22 -6.73
C ARG A 129 12.49 4.06 -5.26
N LEU A 130 11.21 4.28 -4.96
CA LEU A 130 10.64 4.16 -3.61
C LEU A 130 9.86 2.84 -3.55
N ILE A 131 10.54 1.78 -3.15
CA ILE A 131 10.01 0.42 -3.19
C ILE A 131 9.34 0.11 -1.85
N PRO A 132 8.03 -0.17 -1.78
CA PRO A 132 7.41 -0.57 -0.52
C PRO A 132 8.04 -1.86 0.02
N GLN A 133 8.31 -1.89 1.32
CA GLN A 133 8.98 -3.01 1.99
C GLN A 133 8.00 -4.14 2.29
N ILE A 134 8.18 -5.30 1.65
CA ILE A 134 7.28 -6.47 1.79
C ILE A 134 8.09 -7.77 1.97
N PRO A 135 8.24 -8.30 3.21
CA PRO A 135 7.66 -7.82 4.48
C PRO A 135 8.31 -6.54 5.04
N PRO A 136 7.66 -5.84 6.00
CA PRO A 136 8.24 -4.65 6.61
C PRO A 136 9.49 -5.05 7.40
N ARG A 137 10.54 -4.24 7.34
CA ARG A 137 11.71 -4.41 8.20
C ARG A 137 11.46 -3.73 9.55
N ASP A 138 12.41 -3.86 10.48
CA ASP A 138 12.31 -3.25 11.80
C ASP A 138 12.03 -1.74 11.69
N ALA A 139 10.99 -1.27 12.38
CA ALA A 139 10.53 0.13 12.35
C ALA A 139 11.60 1.15 12.77
N ILE A 140 12.68 0.70 13.43
CA ILE A 140 13.83 1.53 13.81
C ILE A 140 14.63 1.98 12.57
N SER A 141 14.50 1.27 11.44
CA SER A 141 15.23 1.53 10.20
C SER A 141 14.43 2.30 9.14
N THR A 142 13.14 2.52 9.36
CA THR A 142 12.26 3.15 8.35
C THR A 142 12.11 4.65 8.62
N ASN A 143 12.81 5.48 7.85
CA ASN A 143 12.70 6.94 7.93
C ASN A 143 11.90 7.57 6.77
N SER A 144 11.53 6.75 5.78
CA SER A 144 10.78 7.17 4.59
C SER A 144 9.58 6.27 4.36
N TRP A 145 8.42 6.87 4.06
CA TRP A 145 7.18 6.13 3.84
C TRP A 145 6.20 6.89 2.94
N LEU A 146 5.24 6.14 2.39
CA LEU A 146 4.13 6.63 1.58
C LEU A 146 2.81 6.39 2.35
N GLY A 147 1.87 7.35 2.29
CA GLY A 147 0.59 7.24 2.99
C GLY A 147 0.70 7.26 4.51
N GLY A 148 -0.37 6.90 5.22
CA GLY A 148 -0.35 6.83 6.69
C GLY A 148 -0.34 8.19 7.38
N ARG A 149 0.49 8.34 8.42
CA ARG A 149 0.54 9.55 9.25
C ARG A 149 1.86 10.30 9.08
N PRO A 150 1.85 11.64 8.90
CA PRO A 150 3.08 12.42 8.92
C PRO A 150 3.64 12.52 10.35
N HIS A 151 4.96 12.66 10.45
CA HIS A 151 5.65 12.95 11.71
C HIS A 151 5.95 14.46 11.79
N LEU A 152 4.95 15.24 12.18
CA LEU A 152 5.07 16.69 12.25
C LEU A 152 5.68 17.15 13.60
N PRO A 153 6.50 18.21 13.60
CA PRO A 153 6.96 18.84 14.84
C PRO A 153 5.81 19.18 15.80
N ALA A 154 6.06 19.06 17.10
CA ALA A 154 5.07 19.38 18.11
C ALA A 154 4.59 20.84 17.98
N GLY A 155 3.26 21.02 17.93
CA GLY A 155 2.64 22.34 17.81
C GLY A 155 2.58 22.91 16.39
N MET A 156 3.13 22.21 15.38
CA MET A 156 2.93 22.60 13.98
C MET A 156 1.45 22.42 13.60
N GLU A 157 0.88 23.42 12.94
CA GLU A 157 -0.47 23.33 12.39
C GLU A 157 -0.53 22.34 11.23
N TRP A 158 -1.66 21.65 11.09
CA TRP A 158 -1.88 20.75 9.97
C TRP A 158 -1.81 21.52 8.64
N PRO A 159 -1.08 21.03 7.62
CA PRO A 159 -0.93 21.74 6.35
C PRO A 159 -2.28 21.97 5.65
N ARG A 160 -2.48 23.20 5.16
CA ARG A 160 -3.70 23.61 4.45
C ARG A 160 -3.40 24.09 3.04
N ILE A 161 -4.32 23.81 2.13
CA ILE A 161 -4.34 24.31 0.74
C ILE A 161 -5.74 24.85 0.51
N ASP A 162 -5.86 26.09 0.05
CA ASP A 162 -7.15 26.81 -0.08
C ASP A 162 -7.98 26.76 1.23
N ASP A 163 -7.33 27.01 2.37
CA ASP A 163 -7.90 26.94 3.74
C ASP A 163 -8.48 25.58 4.17
N GLN A 164 -8.37 24.55 3.33
CA GLN A 164 -8.79 23.18 3.64
C GLN A 164 -7.61 22.35 4.12
N PRO A 165 -7.79 21.45 5.11
CA PRO A 165 -6.74 20.54 5.51
C PRO A 165 -6.40 19.59 4.34
N ALA A 166 -5.10 19.48 4.06
CA ALA A 166 -4.60 18.67 2.94
C ALA A 166 -4.41 17.20 3.35
N ASP A 167 -4.50 16.30 2.38
CA ASP A 167 -4.22 14.87 2.55
C ASP A 167 -2.72 14.60 2.50
N PHE A 168 -2.22 13.75 3.38
CA PHE A 168 -0.81 13.37 3.41
C PHE A 168 -0.50 12.30 2.37
N LEU A 169 0.61 12.45 1.63
CA LEU A 169 1.02 11.53 0.57
C LEU A 169 2.28 10.74 0.91
N ALA A 170 3.29 11.39 1.47
CA ALA A 170 4.61 10.81 1.70
C ALA A 170 5.44 11.65 2.66
N GLN A 171 6.35 11.01 3.38
CA GLN A 171 7.44 11.67 4.08
C GLN A 171 8.74 10.93 3.78
N ILE A 172 9.71 11.66 3.20
CA ILE A 172 10.97 11.09 2.71
C ILE A 172 12.13 11.74 3.47
N SER A 173 12.93 10.92 4.13
CA SER A 173 14.16 11.33 4.82
C SER A 173 15.19 11.82 3.82
N CYS A 174 15.62 13.08 3.94
CA CYS A 174 16.62 13.67 3.06
C CYS A 174 18.03 13.14 3.33
N ALA A 175 18.28 12.63 4.54
CA ALA A 175 19.56 12.04 4.93
C ALA A 175 19.83 10.70 4.22
N ASP A 176 18.77 10.04 3.78
CA ASP A 176 18.83 8.74 3.08
C ASP A 176 18.84 8.91 1.55
N LEU A 177 18.77 10.14 1.03
CA LEU A 177 18.81 10.42 -0.41
C LEU A 177 20.25 10.30 -0.94
N PRO A 178 20.44 9.74 -2.16
CA PRO A 178 21.73 9.77 -2.84
C PRO A 178 22.25 11.20 -2.99
N GLN A 179 23.56 11.39 -2.80
CA GLN A 179 24.17 12.73 -2.83
C GLN A 179 24.01 13.42 -4.17
N ASP A 180 24.03 12.64 -5.25
CA ASP A 180 23.92 13.00 -6.66
C ASP A 180 22.47 13.19 -7.15
N LEU A 181 21.46 12.82 -6.36
CA LEU A 181 20.05 13.01 -6.74
C LEU A 181 19.76 14.47 -7.07
N TRP A 182 19.03 14.70 -8.18
CA TRP A 182 18.74 16.02 -8.74
C TRP A 182 20.00 16.84 -9.09
N GLY A 183 21.10 16.17 -9.47
CA GLY A 183 22.38 16.83 -9.75
C GLY A 183 23.02 17.44 -8.50
N GLY A 184 22.79 16.84 -7.32
CA GLY A 184 23.29 17.36 -6.05
C GLY A 184 22.44 18.46 -5.41
N LEU A 185 21.32 18.83 -6.04
CA LEU A 185 20.44 19.88 -5.54
C LEU A 185 19.52 19.38 -4.41
N GLY A 186 18.95 20.34 -3.65
CA GLY A 186 17.98 20.08 -2.61
C GLY A 186 18.58 19.68 -1.25
N PRO A 187 17.73 19.42 -0.25
CA PRO A 187 18.17 19.12 1.10
C PRO A 187 18.83 17.74 1.22
N ARG A 188 19.77 17.61 2.16
CA ARG A 188 20.41 16.35 2.58
C ARG A 188 20.23 16.04 4.08
N ASP A 189 19.45 16.87 4.77
CA ASP A 189 19.10 16.72 6.17
C ASP A 189 17.60 16.98 6.35
N GLY A 190 17.01 16.41 7.40
CA GLY A 190 15.57 16.53 7.67
C GLY A 190 14.74 15.61 6.77
N ALA A 191 13.49 15.99 6.52
CA ALA A 191 12.57 15.23 5.67
C ALA A 191 11.72 16.13 4.77
N LEU A 192 11.35 15.65 3.59
CA LEU A 192 10.33 16.24 2.74
C LEU A 192 8.99 15.57 3.01
N ALA A 193 7.98 16.36 3.41
CA ALA A 193 6.61 15.88 3.62
C ALA A 193 5.66 16.47 2.56
N PHE A 194 4.91 15.61 1.89
CA PHE A 194 4.07 15.94 0.74
C PHE A 194 2.59 15.90 1.11
N PHE A 195 1.85 16.97 0.79
CA PHE A 195 0.43 17.10 1.11
C PHE A 195 -0.39 17.59 -0.10
N ILE A 196 -1.42 16.87 -0.50
CA ILE A 196 -2.29 17.21 -1.65
C ILE A 196 -3.64 17.79 -1.21
N HIS A 197 -4.17 18.73 -1.98
CA HIS A 197 -5.53 19.20 -1.82
C HIS A 197 -6.51 18.07 -2.12
N ARG A 198 -7.49 17.83 -1.25
CA ARG A 198 -8.40 16.65 -1.28
C ARG A 198 -9.23 16.45 -2.56
N ARG A 199 -9.28 17.46 -3.42
CA ARG A 199 -10.12 17.53 -4.64
C ARG A 199 -9.42 18.17 -5.85
N LYS A 200 -8.19 18.66 -5.70
CA LYS A 200 -7.49 19.42 -6.76
C LYS A 200 -6.06 18.94 -6.88
N HIS A 201 -5.49 19.05 -8.07
CA HIS A 201 -4.07 18.83 -8.33
C HIS A 201 -3.25 20.03 -7.81
N ALA A 202 -3.32 20.29 -6.51
CA ALA A 202 -2.57 21.31 -5.80
C ALA A 202 -1.87 20.65 -4.62
N LEU A 203 -0.57 20.93 -4.43
CA LEU A 203 0.26 20.24 -3.46
C LEU A 203 1.09 21.25 -2.67
N ARG A 204 1.38 20.90 -1.42
CA ARG A 204 2.30 21.60 -0.54
C ARG A 204 3.38 20.63 -0.08
N VAL A 205 4.65 20.98 -0.32
CA VAL A 205 5.80 20.26 0.23
C VAL A 205 6.38 21.07 1.39
N LEU A 206 6.66 20.38 2.49
CA LEU A 206 7.32 20.93 3.65
C LEU A 206 8.70 20.30 3.82
N HIS A 207 9.73 21.12 4.02
CA HIS A 207 11.03 20.66 4.49
C HIS A 207 11.07 20.72 6.02
N LEU A 208 10.98 19.57 6.66
CA LEU A 208 10.98 19.41 8.12
C LEU A 208 12.41 19.19 8.59
N ARG A 209 12.96 20.11 9.39
CA ARG A 209 14.31 19.95 9.96
C ARG A 209 14.36 18.89 11.06
N ASP A 210 13.31 18.86 11.88
CA ASP A 210 13.10 17.86 12.92
C ASP A 210 11.79 17.12 12.64
N THR A 211 11.76 15.80 12.87
CA THR A 211 10.56 14.99 12.77
C THR A 211 9.99 14.74 14.16
N GLY A 212 8.66 14.84 14.28
CA GLY A 212 7.96 14.65 15.55
C GLY A 212 7.39 13.24 15.72
N MET A 213 6.33 13.15 16.53
CA MET A 213 5.53 11.93 16.65
C MET A 213 4.50 11.85 15.51
N PRO A 214 4.04 10.64 15.12
CA PRO A 214 2.98 10.51 14.14
C PRO A 214 1.69 11.24 14.56
N VAL A 215 1.15 12.05 13.65
CA VAL A 215 -0.05 12.87 13.88
C VAL A 215 -1.20 12.37 13.02
N ALA A 216 -2.39 12.19 13.60
CA ALA A 216 -3.59 11.84 12.86
C ALA A 216 -4.16 13.06 12.11
N PRO A 217 -4.78 12.86 10.93
CA PRO A 217 -5.42 13.95 10.21
C PRO A 217 -6.56 14.57 11.06
N PRO A 218 -6.81 15.89 10.94
CA PRO A 218 -7.86 16.58 11.69
C PRO A 218 -9.27 16.33 11.13
N PHE A 219 -9.43 15.32 10.29
CA PHE A 219 -10.67 14.92 9.63
C PHE A 219 -10.75 13.40 9.56
N THR A 220 -11.97 12.88 9.42
CA THR A 220 -12.18 11.46 9.21
C THR A 220 -11.69 11.08 7.82
N LEU A 221 -10.84 10.06 7.77
CA LEU A 221 -10.58 9.32 6.53
C LEU A 221 -11.89 8.64 6.08
N ASN A 222 -11.94 8.19 4.83
CA ASN A 222 -13.10 7.62 4.15
C ASN A 222 -13.94 8.59 3.28
N ASP A 223 -13.28 9.46 2.52
CA ASP A 223 -13.94 10.40 1.62
C ASP A 223 -14.20 9.79 0.23
N PRO A 224 -15.47 9.60 -0.19
CA PRO A 224 -15.81 8.94 -1.45
C PRO A 224 -15.35 9.70 -2.71
N GLU A 225 -15.19 11.02 -2.63
CA GLU A 225 -14.75 11.83 -3.78
C GLU A 225 -13.28 12.26 -3.64
N GLY A 226 -12.54 11.68 -2.68
CA GLY A 226 -11.12 11.93 -2.47
C GLY A 226 -10.23 11.10 -3.40
N TRP A 227 -8.92 11.35 -3.33
CA TRP A 227 -7.91 10.63 -4.12
C TRP A 227 -7.67 9.19 -3.66
N PHE A 228 -8.07 8.87 -2.43
CA PHE A 228 -7.75 7.59 -1.80
C PHE A 228 -8.90 6.59 -1.94
N GLY A 229 -8.59 5.46 -2.55
CA GLY A 229 -9.55 4.39 -2.77
C GLY A 229 -8.88 3.18 -3.41
N PRO A 230 -9.50 2.00 -3.30
CA PRO A 230 -9.04 0.80 -3.97
C PRO A 230 -9.13 0.95 -5.49
N HIS A 231 -8.25 0.27 -6.22
CA HIS A 231 -8.33 0.19 -7.67
C HIS A 231 -9.41 -0.82 -8.12
N GLY A 232 -9.83 -0.73 -9.38
CA GLY A 232 -10.76 -1.65 -10.01
C GLY A 232 -12.21 -1.55 -9.52
N GLY A 233 -12.94 -2.67 -9.60
CA GLY A 233 -14.38 -2.75 -9.35
C GLY A 233 -14.85 -2.38 -7.94
N LEU A 234 -13.93 -2.26 -6.97
CA LEU A 234 -14.24 -1.83 -5.60
C LEU A 234 -14.38 -0.30 -5.47
N ALA A 235 -13.85 0.47 -6.42
CA ALA A 235 -13.91 1.93 -6.39
C ALA A 235 -15.34 2.47 -6.63
N SER A 236 -16.18 1.68 -7.30
CA SER A 236 -17.49 2.08 -7.82
C SER A 236 -18.55 1.00 -7.60
N GLY A 237 -19.80 1.30 -7.95
CA GLY A 237 -20.90 0.34 -7.89
C GLY A 237 -21.30 -0.06 -6.47
N ASP A 238 -21.82 -1.27 -6.34
CA ASP A 238 -22.41 -1.76 -5.10
C ASP A 238 -21.38 -2.25 -4.07
N LEU A 239 -20.13 -2.46 -4.50
CA LEU A 239 -19.01 -2.79 -3.63
C LEU A 239 -18.36 -1.55 -2.97
N ALA A 240 -18.60 -0.35 -3.51
CA ALA A 240 -17.96 0.88 -3.03
C ALA A 240 -18.20 1.20 -1.54
N SER A 241 -19.28 0.67 -0.95
CA SER A 241 -19.58 0.81 0.47
C SER A 241 -18.64 0.02 1.39
N PHE A 242 -17.93 -0.97 0.84
CA PHE A 242 -16.99 -1.81 1.57
C PHE A 242 -15.54 -1.33 1.45
N ALA A 243 -15.26 -0.38 0.57
CA ALA A 243 -13.93 0.15 0.30
C ALA A 243 -13.33 0.87 1.51
N VAL A 244 -12.03 0.65 1.76
CA VAL A 244 -11.26 1.44 2.71
C VAL A 244 -10.63 2.62 1.97
N ARG A 245 -11.21 3.81 2.11
CA ARG A 245 -10.71 5.03 1.45
C ARG A 245 -9.72 5.77 2.33
N ALA A 246 -8.54 5.17 2.46
CA ALA A 246 -7.37 5.71 3.13
C ALA A 246 -6.12 5.29 2.35
N PHE A 247 -5.03 6.02 2.52
CA PHE A 247 -3.72 5.62 2.02
C PHE A 247 -2.97 4.90 3.17
N PRO A 248 -2.81 3.56 3.12
CA PRO A 248 -2.08 2.85 4.17
C PRO A 248 -0.62 3.30 4.26
N GLU A 249 -0.04 3.20 5.45
CA GLU A 249 1.37 3.55 5.68
C GLU A 249 2.28 2.47 5.11
N TRP A 250 2.96 2.78 4.01
CA TRP A 250 3.92 1.91 3.35
C TRP A 250 5.34 2.39 3.62
N PRO A 251 6.09 1.71 4.51
CA PRO A 251 7.55 1.82 4.57
C PRO A 251 8.16 1.64 3.18
N VAL A 252 9.11 2.48 2.79
CA VAL A 252 9.80 2.33 1.50
C VAL A 252 11.31 2.22 1.65
N ASP A 253 11.91 1.34 0.85
CA ASP A 253 13.34 1.34 0.55
C ASP A 253 13.61 2.39 -0.53
N LEU A 254 14.65 3.20 -0.31
CA LEU A 254 15.15 4.16 -1.29
C LEU A 254 16.26 3.48 -2.12
N VAL A 255 15.96 3.12 -3.36
CA VAL A 255 16.89 2.43 -4.26
C VAL A 255 17.34 3.36 -5.37
N ALA A 256 18.63 3.68 -5.39
CA ALA A 256 19.26 4.42 -6.47
C ALA A 256 19.47 3.51 -7.68
N VAL A 257 19.08 3.99 -8.86
CA VAL A 257 19.27 3.34 -10.16
C VAL A 257 20.14 4.28 -11.00
N ARG A 258 21.32 3.80 -11.39
CA ARG A 258 22.25 4.53 -12.27
C ARG A 258 22.18 3.98 -13.69
N ALA A 259 22.78 4.70 -14.62
CA ALA A 259 22.93 4.24 -16.00
C ALA A 259 23.61 2.86 -16.04
N GLY A 260 22.92 1.88 -16.63
CA GLY A 260 23.40 0.49 -16.73
C GLY A 260 23.01 -0.43 -15.57
N ASP A 261 22.45 0.10 -14.48
CA ASP A 261 21.85 -0.72 -13.43
C ASP A 261 20.52 -1.34 -13.90
N ALA A 262 20.17 -2.50 -13.35
CA ALA A 262 18.84 -3.08 -13.55
C ALA A 262 17.81 -2.26 -12.75
N ASP A 263 16.83 -1.66 -13.45
CA ASP A 263 15.72 -0.99 -12.79
C ASP A 263 14.79 -2.04 -12.14
N PRO A 264 14.49 -1.94 -10.84
CA PRO A 264 13.55 -2.84 -10.18
C PRO A 264 12.09 -2.63 -10.63
N ARG A 265 11.80 -1.56 -11.38
CA ARG A 265 10.46 -1.31 -11.93
C ARG A 265 10.10 -2.30 -13.04
N SER A 266 8.88 -2.81 -13.01
CA SER A 266 8.30 -3.65 -14.04
C SER A 266 7.20 -2.91 -14.80
N GLU A 267 7.15 -3.06 -16.13
CA GLU A 267 6.06 -2.55 -16.99
C GLU A 267 4.91 -3.56 -17.16
N GLY A 268 4.91 -4.66 -16.41
CA GLY A 268 3.85 -5.68 -16.49
C GLY A 268 2.46 -5.13 -16.10
N ASP A 269 1.41 -5.78 -16.60
CA ASP A 269 0.02 -5.39 -16.31
C ASP A 269 -0.32 -5.60 -14.83
N PRO A 270 -0.57 -4.54 -14.02
CA PRO A 270 -0.84 -4.66 -12.59
C PRO A 270 -2.01 -5.59 -12.25
N ASP A 271 -2.96 -5.79 -13.17
CA ASP A 271 -4.13 -6.65 -12.95
C ASP A 271 -3.81 -8.15 -13.10
N GLU A 272 -2.67 -8.50 -13.71
CA GLU A 272 -2.28 -9.88 -14.03
C GLU A 272 -2.33 -10.87 -12.84
N PRO A 273 -1.83 -10.57 -11.62
CA PRO A 273 -1.85 -11.54 -10.54
C PRO A 273 -3.28 -11.82 -10.05
N GLY A 274 -4.16 -10.81 -10.09
CA GLY A 274 -5.58 -10.95 -9.78
C GLY A 274 -6.30 -11.77 -10.85
N ALA A 275 -6.03 -11.48 -12.12
CA ALA A 275 -6.57 -12.25 -13.25
C ALA A 275 -6.13 -13.73 -13.19
N ALA A 276 -4.85 -14.00 -12.91
CA ALA A 276 -4.33 -15.36 -12.78
C ALA A 276 -4.99 -16.14 -11.63
N LEU A 277 -5.26 -15.49 -10.49
CA LEU A 277 -5.99 -16.11 -9.39
C LEU A 277 -7.45 -16.39 -9.77
N HIS A 278 -8.10 -15.42 -10.41
CA HIS A 278 -9.47 -15.53 -10.89
C HIS A 278 -9.62 -16.71 -11.86
N ASP A 279 -8.75 -16.82 -12.86
CA ASP A 279 -8.87 -17.84 -13.91
C ASP A 279 -8.57 -19.26 -13.41
N ARG A 280 -7.67 -19.38 -12.43
CA ARG A 280 -7.36 -20.69 -11.81
C ARG A 280 -8.51 -21.25 -10.96
N GLY A 281 -9.39 -20.38 -10.45
CA GLY A 281 -10.36 -20.73 -9.42
C GLY A 281 -9.71 -20.97 -8.05
N TYR A 282 -10.48 -20.79 -6.99
CA TYR A 282 -10.04 -20.95 -5.59
C TYR A 282 -11.23 -21.15 -4.65
N ASP A 283 -10.97 -21.47 -3.38
CA ASP A 283 -12.01 -21.60 -2.37
C ASP A 283 -11.66 -20.70 -1.17
N ILE A 284 -12.56 -19.79 -0.80
CA ILE A 284 -12.32 -18.87 0.34
C ILE A 284 -12.44 -19.57 1.70
N ALA A 285 -12.82 -20.85 1.73
CA ALA A 285 -12.68 -21.68 2.91
C ALA A 285 -11.20 -21.97 3.26
N ASP A 286 -10.26 -21.75 2.33
CA ASP A 286 -8.83 -21.76 2.61
C ASP A 286 -8.49 -20.69 3.67
N PRO A 287 -7.73 -21.04 4.73
CA PRO A 287 -7.29 -20.11 5.77
C PRO A 287 -6.63 -18.80 5.28
N ALA A 288 -6.12 -18.76 4.05
CA ALA A 288 -5.58 -17.56 3.44
C ALA A 288 -6.64 -16.47 3.18
N PHE A 289 -7.92 -16.84 3.07
CA PHE A 289 -9.04 -15.92 2.84
C PHE A 289 -9.93 -15.70 4.07
N HIS A 290 -9.57 -16.27 5.22
CA HIS A 290 -10.40 -16.12 6.41
C HIS A 290 -10.41 -14.66 6.87
N PRO A 291 -11.56 -14.14 7.34
CA PRO A 291 -11.59 -12.87 8.04
C PRO A 291 -10.60 -12.87 9.21
N PHE A 292 -9.99 -11.71 9.48
CA PHE A 292 -8.93 -11.56 10.48
C PHE A 292 -9.30 -10.60 11.62
N ASP A 293 -10.45 -9.93 11.50
CA ASP A 293 -11.04 -9.08 12.53
C ASP A 293 -12.57 -8.99 12.36
N TRP A 294 -13.25 -8.32 13.30
CA TRP A 294 -14.70 -8.10 13.16
C TRP A 294 -15.05 -7.25 11.94
N GLY A 295 -14.17 -6.34 11.50
CA GLY A 295 -14.41 -5.46 10.35
C GLY A 295 -14.45 -6.22 9.01
N SER A 296 -13.58 -7.19 8.82
CA SER A 296 -13.55 -8.11 7.67
C SER A 296 -14.68 -9.15 7.75
N MET A 297 -14.95 -9.70 8.93
CA MET A 297 -16.03 -10.69 9.14
C MET A 297 -17.41 -10.09 8.86
N THR A 298 -17.69 -8.91 9.38
CA THR A 298 -18.98 -8.23 9.17
C THR A 298 -19.17 -7.78 7.72
N ALA A 299 -18.09 -7.34 7.06
CA ALA A 299 -18.11 -7.02 5.63
C ALA A 299 -18.41 -8.25 4.77
N MET A 300 -17.81 -9.40 5.09
CA MET A 300 -18.07 -10.67 4.40
C MET A 300 -19.54 -11.06 4.46
N VAL A 301 -20.14 -11.08 5.66
CA VAL A 301 -21.55 -11.50 5.81
C VAL A 301 -22.54 -10.49 5.23
N ALA A 302 -22.21 -9.19 5.27
CA ALA A 302 -23.02 -8.17 4.62
C ALA A 302 -22.99 -8.29 3.09
N LEU A 303 -21.81 -8.55 2.50
CA LEU A 303 -21.71 -8.85 1.07
C LEU A 303 -22.46 -10.13 0.72
N LEU A 304 -22.29 -11.20 1.50
CA LEU A 304 -22.97 -12.47 1.25
C LEU A 304 -24.49 -12.28 1.24
N GLU A 305 -25.06 -11.58 2.22
CA GLU A 305 -26.49 -11.27 2.26
C GLU A 305 -26.95 -10.54 0.99
N GLN A 306 -26.22 -9.50 0.57
CA GLN A 306 -26.51 -8.75 -0.66
C GLN A 306 -26.46 -9.63 -1.91
N ARG A 307 -25.60 -10.65 -1.94
CA ARG A 307 -25.42 -11.54 -3.08
C ARG A 307 -26.39 -12.72 -3.09
N LEU A 308 -26.83 -13.20 -1.93
CA LEU A 308 -27.85 -14.25 -1.83
C LEU A 308 -29.17 -13.83 -2.50
N ASP A 309 -29.56 -12.55 -2.38
CA ASP A 309 -30.72 -12.03 -3.10
C ASP A 309 -30.55 -12.14 -4.61
N ARG A 310 -29.39 -11.70 -5.13
CA ARG A 310 -29.08 -11.76 -6.57
C ARG A 310 -29.08 -13.19 -7.08
N LEU A 311 -28.44 -14.12 -6.36
CA LEU A 311 -28.35 -15.53 -6.74
C LEU A 311 -29.71 -16.23 -6.77
N MET A 312 -30.66 -15.81 -5.92
CA MET A 312 -32.03 -16.33 -5.95
C MET A 312 -32.87 -15.78 -7.10
N THR A 313 -32.58 -14.54 -7.53
CA THR A 313 -33.30 -13.88 -8.64
C THR A 313 -32.72 -14.16 -10.01
N GLU A 314 -31.52 -14.76 -10.06
CA GLU A 314 -30.88 -15.15 -11.30
C GLU A 314 -31.76 -16.18 -11.99
N ALA A 315 -32.47 -15.74 -13.04
CA ALA A 315 -33.40 -16.60 -13.74
C ALA A 315 -32.63 -17.79 -14.31
N PRO A 316 -33.08 -19.04 -14.07
CA PRO A 316 -32.57 -20.15 -14.84
C PRO A 316 -32.83 -19.81 -16.31
N PRO A 317 -31.80 -19.90 -17.17
CA PRO A 317 -31.89 -19.36 -18.51
C PRO A 317 -32.99 -20.12 -19.27
N GLU A 318 -33.79 -19.42 -20.10
CA GLU A 318 -35.03 -19.90 -20.74
C GLU A 318 -34.95 -21.40 -21.08
N ALA A 319 -35.57 -22.21 -20.23
CA ALA A 319 -35.46 -23.65 -20.33
C ALA A 319 -36.11 -24.10 -21.64
N ASP A 320 -35.42 -24.96 -22.40
CA ASP A 320 -36.15 -25.98 -23.14
C ASP A 320 -37.04 -26.68 -22.11
N THR A 321 -38.36 -26.59 -22.33
CA THR A 321 -39.44 -26.92 -21.39
C THR A 321 -39.51 -28.41 -21.00
N ASP A 322 -38.48 -29.18 -21.29
CA ASP A 322 -38.50 -30.63 -21.28
C ASP A 322 -38.33 -31.24 -19.87
N ASN A 323 -37.90 -30.48 -18.85
CA ASN A 323 -37.79 -31.01 -17.48
C ASN A 323 -38.02 -30.02 -16.31
N PRO A 324 -39.27 -29.54 -16.11
CA PRO A 324 -39.62 -28.59 -15.05
C PRO A 324 -39.40 -29.10 -13.62
N GLY A 325 -39.36 -30.42 -13.41
CA GLY A 325 -39.15 -31.04 -12.10
C GLY A 325 -37.73 -30.85 -11.53
N GLU A 326 -36.72 -30.89 -12.40
CA GLU A 326 -35.32 -30.69 -12.01
C GLU A 326 -35.07 -29.23 -11.62
N MET A 327 -35.70 -28.27 -12.31
CA MET A 327 -35.60 -26.84 -11.98
C MET A 327 -36.19 -26.53 -10.59
N GLU A 328 -37.36 -27.09 -10.27
CA GLU A 328 -37.96 -26.90 -8.94
C GLU A 328 -37.10 -27.56 -7.85
N GLN A 329 -36.48 -28.70 -8.13
CA GLN A 329 -35.55 -29.35 -7.20
C GLN A 329 -34.30 -28.49 -6.95
N CYS A 330 -33.69 -27.93 -8.00
CA CYS A 330 -32.57 -27.00 -7.87
C CYS A 330 -32.97 -25.75 -7.07
N ALA A 331 -34.14 -25.18 -7.34
CA ALA A 331 -34.66 -24.04 -6.59
C ALA A 331 -34.92 -24.38 -5.11
N ALA A 332 -35.44 -25.58 -4.81
CA ALA A 332 -35.64 -26.04 -3.44
C ALA A 332 -34.32 -26.20 -2.68
N LEU A 333 -33.29 -26.76 -3.32
CA LEU A 333 -31.95 -26.88 -2.74
C LEU A 333 -31.34 -25.50 -2.46
N ASN A 334 -31.46 -24.55 -3.39
CA ASN A 334 -30.94 -23.19 -3.20
C ASN A 334 -31.72 -22.41 -2.12
N ARG A 335 -33.03 -22.64 -1.97
CA ARG A 335 -33.82 -22.10 -0.85
C ARG A 335 -33.33 -22.60 0.50
N GLU A 336 -33.02 -23.89 0.62
CA GLU A 336 -32.43 -24.46 1.84
C GLU A 336 -31.03 -23.90 2.10
N ALA A 337 -30.19 -23.82 1.06
CA ALA A 337 -28.84 -23.26 1.14
C ALA A 337 -28.86 -21.81 1.64
N ARG A 338 -29.79 -20.99 1.13
CA ARG A 338 -30.01 -19.62 1.58
C ARG A 338 -30.38 -19.56 3.07
N ALA A 339 -31.35 -20.36 3.52
CA ALA A 339 -31.77 -20.36 4.92
C ALA A 339 -30.60 -20.67 5.87
N ARG A 340 -29.76 -21.65 5.53
CA ARG A 340 -28.54 -21.97 6.30
C ARG A 340 -27.53 -20.83 6.30
N ALA A 341 -27.36 -20.13 5.19
CA ALA A 341 -26.47 -18.97 5.11
C ALA A 341 -26.99 -17.80 5.97
N GLU A 342 -28.30 -17.54 5.96
CA GLU A 342 -28.96 -16.53 6.80
C GLU A 342 -28.80 -16.82 8.30
N GLU A 343 -28.85 -18.10 8.71
CA GLU A 343 -28.53 -18.50 10.09
C GLU A 343 -27.10 -18.14 10.49
N ILE A 344 -26.11 -18.43 9.63
CA ILE A 344 -24.70 -18.06 9.87
C ILE A 344 -24.54 -16.54 9.95
N ILE A 345 -25.17 -15.79 9.04
CA ILE A 345 -25.17 -14.32 9.04
C ILE A 345 -25.71 -13.78 10.37
N ALA A 346 -26.83 -14.34 10.86
CA ALA A 346 -27.44 -13.94 12.12
C ALA A 346 -26.53 -14.21 13.33
N ILE A 347 -25.86 -15.37 13.36
CA ILE A 347 -24.89 -15.72 14.42
C ILE A 347 -23.73 -14.72 14.45
N VAL A 348 -23.15 -14.41 13.29
CA VAL A 348 -22.05 -13.45 13.18
C VAL A 348 -22.47 -12.07 13.66
N ARG A 349 -23.67 -11.59 13.28
CA ARG A 349 -24.20 -10.30 13.71
C ARG A 349 -24.47 -10.23 15.22
N ASP A 350 -24.95 -11.31 15.82
CA ASP A 350 -25.20 -11.37 17.27
C ASP A 350 -23.89 -11.38 18.08
N GLY A 351 -22.84 -12.03 17.55
CA GLY A 351 -21.51 -12.06 18.14
C GLY A 351 -20.76 -10.73 18.01
N ALA A 352 -20.93 -10.03 16.89
CA ALA A 352 -20.28 -8.74 16.62
C ALA A 352 -20.63 -7.71 17.70
N GLY A 353 -19.61 -7.24 18.43
CA GLY A 353 -19.76 -6.25 19.49
C GLY A 353 -20.08 -6.82 20.88
N ARG A 354 -20.24 -8.15 21.02
CA ARG A 354 -20.41 -8.83 22.32
C ARG A 354 -19.17 -9.60 22.78
N ALA A 355 -18.38 -10.10 21.84
CA ALA A 355 -17.18 -10.88 22.09
C ALA A 355 -15.97 -10.28 21.38
N ASP A 356 -14.78 -10.58 21.90
CA ASP A 356 -13.52 -10.32 21.19
C ASP A 356 -13.45 -11.22 19.95
N PHE A 357 -12.83 -10.73 18.89
CA PHE A 357 -12.64 -11.52 17.67
C PHE A 357 -11.66 -12.68 17.92
N SER A 358 -11.96 -13.86 17.39
CA SER A 358 -11.02 -14.98 17.40
C SER A 358 -10.88 -15.63 16.02
N ALA A 359 -9.65 -16.03 15.67
CA ALA A 359 -9.39 -16.77 14.44
C ALA A 359 -10.13 -18.11 14.39
N GLY A 360 -10.41 -18.71 15.56
CA GLY A 360 -11.21 -19.94 15.67
C GLY A 360 -12.65 -19.73 15.23
N ASP A 361 -13.27 -18.60 15.60
CA ASP A 361 -14.62 -18.24 15.16
C ASP A 361 -14.66 -18.01 13.63
N ALA A 362 -13.63 -17.37 13.08
CA ALA A 362 -13.51 -17.21 11.64
C ALA A 362 -13.42 -18.57 10.92
N THR A 363 -12.58 -19.48 11.41
CA THR A 363 -12.49 -20.84 10.85
C THR A 363 -13.82 -21.59 10.94
N ALA A 364 -14.56 -21.47 12.04
CA ALA A 364 -15.86 -22.12 12.21
C ALA A 364 -16.92 -21.56 11.25
N VAL A 365 -16.98 -20.25 11.08
CA VAL A 365 -17.87 -19.59 10.12
C VAL A 365 -17.54 -20.05 8.69
N MET A 366 -16.26 -20.04 8.30
CA MET A 366 -15.85 -20.46 6.96
C MET A 366 -16.11 -21.94 6.70
N ALA A 367 -15.92 -22.81 7.69
CA ALA A 367 -16.29 -24.22 7.60
C ALA A 367 -17.81 -24.41 7.43
N GLY A 368 -18.61 -23.62 8.16
CA GLY A 368 -20.07 -23.62 8.03
C GLY A 368 -20.53 -23.19 6.62
N LEU A 369 -19.96 -22.10 6.09
CA LEU A 369 -20.26 -21.63 4.74
C LEU A 369 -19.82 -22.64 3.66
N HIS A 370 -18.66 -23.26 3.82
CA HIS A 370 -18.16 -24.28 2.89
C HIS A 370 -19.06 -25.53 2.83
N ALA A 371 -19.71 -25.88 3.94
CA ALA A 371 -20.64 -27.00 3.99
C ALA A 371 -21.95 -26.73 3.22
N ILE A 372 -22.28 -25.47 2.95
CA ILE A 372 -23.47 -25.09 2.19
C ILE A 372 -23.21 -25.33 0.69
N ARG A 373 -24.07 -26.14 0.07
CA ARG A 373 -24.00 -26.44 -1.36
C ARG A 373 -24.97 -25.56 -2.14
N TRP A 374 -24.47 -24.92 -3.18
CA TRP A 374 -25.25 -24.10 -4.11
C TRP A 374 -25.28 -24.75 -5.48
N VAL A 375 -26.47 -24.85 -6.07
CA VAL A 375 -26.67 -25.38 -7.42
C VAL A 375 -26.66 -24.22 -8.41
N LYS A 376 -25.77 -24.28 -9.41
CA LYS A 376 -25.64 -23.29 -10.47
C LYS A 376 -25.86 -23.96 -11.83
N VAL A 377 -26.62 -23.30 -12.69
CA VAL A 377 -26.78 -23.69 -14.10
C VAL A 377 -25.91 -22.76 -14.94
N ILE A 378 -24.96 -23.32 -15.68
CA ILE A 378 -24.05 -22.61 -16.56
C ILE A 378 -24.49 -22.84 -18.01
N ARG A 379 -24.45 -21.79 -18.83
CA ARG A 379 -24.52 -21.91 -20.28
C ARG A 379 -23.18 -21.59 -20.90
N SER A 380 -22.71 -22.47 -21.77
CA SER A 380 -21.56 -22.23 -22.61
C SER A 380 -21.92 -22.53 -24.06
N THR A 381 -21.31 -21.80 -25.00
CA THR A 381 -21.42 -22.11 -26.42
C THR A 381 -20.20 -22.93 -26.81
N ASP A 382 -20.43 -24.09 -27.43
CA ASP A 382 -19.36 -24.90 -27.99
C ASP A 382 -18.65 -24.10 -29.09
N PRO A 383 -17.34 -23.84 -28.97
CA PRO A 383 -16.62 -23.00 -29.91
C PRO A 383 -16.46 -23.63 -31.30
N GLU A 384 -16.54 -24.96 -31.42
CA GLU A 384 -16.41 -25.67 -32.70
C GLU A 384 -17.76 -25.82 -33.41
N THR A 385 -18.82 -26.13 -32.67
CA THR A 385 -20.13 -26.45 -33.23
C THR A 385 -21.12 -25.28 -33.18
N GLY A 386 -20.87 -24.28 -32.32
CA GLY A 386 -21.79 -23.18 -32.04
C GLY A 386 -23.03 -23.62 -31.24
N ALA A 387 -23.10 -24.86 -30.78
CA ALA A 387 -24.23 -25.38 -30.03
C ALA A 387 -24.21 -24.85 -28.58
N GLU A 388 -25.39 -24.51 -28.04
CA GLU A 388 -25.53 -24.22 -26.61
C GLU A 388 -25.39 -25.51 -25.79
N GLN A 389 -24.56 -25.46 -24.76
CA GLN A 389 -24.40 -26.49 -23.75
C GLN A 389 -24.86 -25.94 -22.41
N VAL A 390 -25.70 -26.71 -21.71
CA VAL A 390 -26.18 -26.38 -20.36
C VAL A 390 -25.56 -27.36 -19.38
N GLU A 391 -24.79 -26.87 -18.42
CA GLU A 391 -24.22 -27.67 -17.34
C GLU A 391 -24.88 -27.30 -16.02
N THR A 392 -25.35 -28.29 -15.26
CA THR A 392 -25.78 -28.07 -13.87
C THR A 392 -24.68 -28.56 -12.94
N ILE A 393 -24.14 -27.66 -12.14
CA ILE A 393 -23.08 -27.94 -11.19
C ILE A 393 -23.54 -27.65 -9.76
N THR A 394 -22.97 -28.37 -8.80
CA THR A 394 -23.18 -28.11 -7.37
C THR A 394 -21.83 -27.84 -6.72
N LEU A 395 -21.68 -26.66 -6.12
CA LEU A 395 -20.42 -26.23 -5.51
C LEU A 395 -20.65 -25.80 -4.05
N PRO A 396 -19.62 -25.87 -3.18
CA PRO A 396 -19.62 -25.08 -1.95
C PRO A 396 -19.94 -23.61 -2.23
N LEU A 397 -20.67 -22.96 -1.32
CA LEU A 397 -20.95 -21.53 -1.41
C LEU A 397 -19.66 -20.68 -1.38
N THR A 398 -18.55 -21.23 -0.90
CA THR A 398 -17.23 -20.59 -0.79
C THR A 398 -16.34 -20.80 -2.02
N THR A 399 -16.75 -21.59 -3.01
CA THR A 399 -15.91 -21.87 -4.18
C THR A 399 -16.08 -20.79 -5.24
N HIS A 400 -14.96 -20.25 -5.71
CA HIS A 400 -14.88 -19.43 -6.92
C HIS A 400 -14.60 -20.31 -8.14
N ARG A 401 -15.39 -20.07 -9.19
CA ARG A 401 -15.14 -20.49 -10.56
C ARG A 401 -15.48 -19.31 -11.48
N ALA A 402 -14.63 -19.02 -12.45
CA ALA A 402 -14.81 -17.88 -13.36
C ALA A 402 -16.14 -17.91 -14.13
N ASP A 403 -16.59 -19.10 -14.54
CA ASP A 403 -17.85 -19.35 -15.26
C ASP A 403 -19.09 -19.49 -14.36
N ALA A 404 -18.88 -19.53 -13.04
CA ALA A 404 -19.92 -19.79 -12.05
C ALA A 404 -19.71 -19.00 -10.75
N ASN A 405 -19.30 -17.74 -10.87
CA ASN A 405 -19.01 -16.91 -9.71
C ASN A 405 -20.30 -16.66 -8.90
N LEU A 406 -20.26 -17.04 -7.62
CA LEU A 406 -21.39 -16.87 -6.71
C LEU A 406 -21.35 -15.49 -6.04
N TRP A 407 -20.32 -15.27 -5.23
CA TRP A 407 -20.03 -14.01 -4.51
C TRP A 407 -18.55 -13.92 -4.10
N VAL A 408 -17.79 -14.97 -4.38
CA VAL A 408 -16.49 -15.26 -3.79
C VAL A 408 -15.43 -14.28 -4.30
N HIS A 409 -15.50 -13.91 -5.58
CA HIS A 409 -14.61 -12.89 -6.14
C HIS A 409 -14.81 -11.51 -5.53
N ASP A 410 -16.06 -11.11 -5.29
CA ASP A 410 -16.37 -9.82 -4.66
C ASP A 410 -15.83 -9.79 -3.23
N TYR A 411 -15.96 -10.91 -2.49
CA TYR A 411 -15.39 -11.00 -1.15
C TYR A 411 -13.86 -10.95 -1.18
N GLN A 412 -13.23 -11.67 -2.09
CA GLN A 412 -11.77 -11.65 -2.26
C GLN A 412 -11.27 -10.23 -2.55
N THR A 413 -11.97 -9.48 -3.41
CA THR A 413 -11.67 -8.08 -3.71
C THR A 413 -11.74 -7.19 -2.45
N ILE A 414 -12.81 -7.34 -1.66
CA ILE A 414 -12.97 -6.60 -0.39
C ILE A 414 -11.89 -6.99 0.62
N LEU A 415 -11.59 -8.29 0.72
CA LEU A 415 -10.62 -8.83 1.66
C LEU A 415 -9.22 -8.35 1.32
N PHE A 416 -8.84 -8.36 0.03
CA PHE A 416 -7.56 -7.83 -0.44
C PHE A 416 -7.37 -6.38 0.01
N ASP A 417 -8.40 -5.55 -0.17
CA ASP A 417 -8.36 -4.15 0.22
C ASP A 417 -8.16 -3.98 1.74
N ARG A 418 -8.96 -4.68 2.53
CA ARG A 418 -8.82 -4.65 4.00
C ARG A 418 -7.48 -5.22 4.48
N ALA A 419 -6.98 -6.28 3.84
CA ALA A 419 -5.78 -6.99 4.26
C ALA A 419 -4.53 -6.11 4.19
N LYS A 420 -4.35 -5.33 3.12
CA LYS A 420 -3.21 -4.40 3.03
C LYS A 420 -3.24 -3.35 4.14
N HIS A 421 -4.42 -2.81 4.46
CA HIS A 421 -4.56 -1.83 5.55
C HIS A 421 -4.24 -2.43 6.92
N ALA A 422 -4.75 -3.63 7.20
CA ALA A 422 -4.47 -4.32 8.46
C ALA A 422 -3.00 -4.71 8.58
N TRP A 423 -2.38 -5.17 7.49
CA TRP A 423 -0.99 -5.58 7.44
C TRP A 423 -0.02 -4.40 7.59
N CYS A 424 -0.28 -3.27 6.92
CA CYS A 424 0.51 -2.04 7.10
C CYS A 424 0.46 -1.52 8.54
N ALA A 425 -0.67 -1.69 9.24
CA ALA A 425 -0.77 -1.32 10.64
C ALA A 425 0.00 -2.27 11.56
N ASN A 426 -0.08 -3.57 11.31
CA ASN A 426 0.71 -4.61 11.97
C ASN A 426 0.62 -5.92 11.16
N PRO A 427 1.72 -6.48 10.64
CA PRO A 427 1.70 -7.74 9.89
C PRO A 427 1.10 -8.93 10.66
N ASP A 428 1.20 -8.92 11.99
CA ASP A 428 0.63 -9.97 12.85
C ASP A 428 -0.90 -9.93 12.92
N ASN A 429 -1.54 -8.86 12.40
CA ASN A 429 -2.99 -8.84 12.21
C ASN A 429 -3.44 -9.87 11.17
N LEU A 430 -2.55 -10.33 10.29
CA LEU A 430 -2.85 -11.35 9.29
C LEU A 430 -2.29 -12.73 9.70
N SER A 431 -3.06 -13.76 9.39
CA SER A 431 -2.62 -15.15 9.56
C SER A 431 -1.41 -15.46 8.67
N ALA A 432 -0.59 -16.44 9.06
CA ALA A 432 0.52 -16.88 8.22
C ALA A 432 0.08 -17.36 6.81
N PRO A 433 -1.02 -18.11 6.66
CA PRO A 433 -1.59 -18.42 5.34
C PRO A 433 -1.97 -17.18 4.52
N ALA A 434 -2.62 -16.18 5.14
CA ALA A 434 -2.99 -14.96 4.44
C ALA A 434 -1.76 -14.18 3.96
N ARG A 435 -0.72 -14.07 4.81
CA ARG A 435 0.55 -13.44 4.41
C ARG A 435 1.25 -14.19 3.27
N ALA A 436 1.26 -15.52 3.32
CA ALA A 436 1.85 -16.33 2.26
C ALA A 436 1.15 -16.14 0.89
N LEU A 437 -0.14 -15.80 0.89
CA LEU A 437 -0.90 -15.48 -0.32
C LEU A 437 -0.69 -14.02 -0.77
N PHE A 438 -0.85 -13.05 0.14
CA PHE A 438 -0.91 -11.64 -0.22
C PHE A 438 0.46 -10.97 -0.38
N GLU A 439 1.48 -11.35 0.39
CA GLU A 439 2.79 -10.68 0.30
C GLU A 439 3.47 -10.86 -1.08
N PRO A 440 3.45 -12.05 -1.72
CA PRO A 440 3.94 -12.18 -3.09
C PRO A 440 3.16 -11.33 -4.09
N TRP A 441 1.83 -11.29 -3.96
CA TRP A 441 0.97 -10.47 -4.81
C TRP A 441 1.31 -8.98 -4.66
N TRP A 442 1.38 -8.50 -3.43
CA TRP A 442 1.74 -7.11 -3.16
C TRP A 442 3.16 -6.76 -3.63
N ARG A 443 4.11 -7.69 -3.61
CA ARG A 443 5.45 -7.48 -4.19
C ARG A 443 5.40 -7.26 -5.70
N THR A 444 4.62 -8.07 -6.43
CA THR A 444 4.41 -7.88 -7.86
C THR A 444 3.75 -6.53 -8.18
N LEU A 445 2.78 -6.10 -7.37
CA LEU A 445 2.19 -4.77 -7.52
C LEU A 445 3.18 -3.66 -7.18
N ALA A 446 4.00 -3.84 -6.13
CA ALA A 446 5.04 -2.90 -5.74
C ALA A 446 6.04 -2.63 -6.87
N GLU A 447 6.45 -3.67 -7.60
CA GLU A 447 7.34 -3.56 -8.76
C GLU A 447 6.75 -2.69 -9.88
N ARG A 448 5.41 -2.62 -9.99
CA ARG A 448 4.70 -1.91 -11.08
C ARG A 448 4.24 -0.51 -10.67
N GLU A 449 3.88 -0.36 -9.40
CA GLU A 449 3.22 0.82 -8.84
C GLU A 449 4.14 1.67 -7.94
N MET A 450 5.45 1.39 -7.92
CA MET A 450 6.42 2.14 -7.11
C MET A 450 6.50 3.62 -7.50
N ALA A 451 6.74 4.47 -6.50
CA ALA A 451 6.98 5.89 -6.69
C ALA A 451 8.45 6.16 -7.09
N ALA A 452 8.71 7.34 -7.64
CA ALA A 452 10.05 7.71 -8.09
C ALA A 452 10.38 9.19 -7.88
N MET A 453 11.68 9.49 -7.85
CA MET A 453 12.24 10.85 -7.74
C MET A 453 13.44 10.99 -8.68
N GLY A 454 13.66 12.19 -9.23
CA GLY A 454 14.86 12.55 -9.98
C GLY A 454 15.00 11.99 -11.39
N HIS A 455 13.97 11.34 -11.93
CA HIS A 455 13.91 10.85 -13.31
C HIS A 455 13.11 11.78 -14.23
N GLU A 456 13.17 11.52 -15.54
CA GLU A 456 12.11 11.92 -16.47
C GLU A 456 10.78 11.25 -16.08
N PRO A 457 9.64 11.96 -16.19
CA PRO A 457 8.34 11.38 -15.89
C PRO A 457 8.05 10.09 -16.66
N PHE A 458 7.42 9.10 -16.01
CA PHE A 458 7.14 7.80 -16.66
C PHE A 458 6.24 7.90 -17.89
N ARG A 459 5.46 8.98 -17.98
CA ARG A 459 4.48 9.26 -19.02
C ARG A 459 4.56 10.72 -19.41
N HIS A 460 3.98 11.08 -20.55
CA HIS A 460 4.07 12.44 -21.05
C HIS A 460 3.44 13.44 -20.08
N VAL A 461 4.18 14.52 -19.79
CA VAL A 461 3.75 15.66 -19.00
C VAL A 461 3.95 16.92 -19.84
N PRO A 462 2.87 17.67 -20.20
CA PRO A 462 2.95 18.73 -21.20
C PRO A 462 3.98 19.83 -20.91
N ASP A 463 4.10 20.27 -19.65
CA ASP A 463 4.95 21.41 -19.27
C ASP A 463 6.28 21.00 -18.60
N TYR A 464 6.72 19.75 -18.78
CA TYR A 464 7.98 19.26 -18.23
C TYR A 464 9.17 19.59 -19.15
N ASP A 465 10.22 20.17 -18.56
CA ASP A 465 11.49 20.50 -19.22
C ASP A 465 12.63 19.88 -18.41
N GLU A 466 13.34 18.90 -18.95
CA GLU A 466 14.42 18.17 -18.27
C GLU A 466 15.59 19.07 -17.86
N GLU A 467 15.85 20.15 -18.59
CA GLU A 467 16.97 21.05 -18.32
C GLU A 467 16.64 21.95 -17.13
N ARG A 468 15.41 22.44 -17.06
CA ARG A 468 14.94 23.37 -16.04
C ARG A 468 14.37 22.68 -14.80
N ASP A 469 13.75 21.53 -14.97
CA ASP A 469 12.86 20.94 -13.97
C ASP A 469 13.46 19.68 -13.33
N ALA A 470 13.14 19.47 -12.07
CA ALA A 470 13.42 18.24 -11.35
C ALA A 470 12.10 17.60 -10.91
N VAL A 471 11.95 16.30 -11.14
CA VAL A 471 10.83 15.52 -10.56
C VAL A 471 11.12 15.28 -9.09
N LEU A 472 10.39 15.96 -8.21
CA LEU A 472 10.49 15.79 -6.77
C LEU A 472 9.85 14.49 -6.31
N LEU A 473 8.70 14.14 -6.88
CA LEU A 473 7.97 12.92 -6.57
C LEU A 473 7.00 12.61 -7.70
N GLU A 474 7.03 11.39 -8.21
CA GLU A 474 6.01 10.83 -9.07
C GLU A 474 5.30 9.67 -8.38
N LEU A 475 3.97 9.73 -8.31
CA LEU A 475 3.12 8.73 -7.70
C LEU A 475 2.19 8.14 -8.77
N PRO A 476 2.44 6.90 -9.23
CA PRO A 476 1.49 6.20 -10.08
C PRO A 476 0.15 5.95 -9.38
N THR A 477 -0.95 5.93 -10.12
CA THR A 477 -2.19 5.31 -9.65
C THR A 477 -1.89 3.88 -9.20
N SER A 478 -2.41 3.48 -8.04
CA SER A 478 -1.96 2.25 -7.37
C SER A 478 -3.09 1.57 -6.60
N GLY A 479 -3.36 0.31 -6.99
CA GLY A 479 -4.26 -0.57 -6.26
C GLY A 479 -3.67 -1.07 -4.95
N LEU A 480 -2.35 -1.25 -4.90
CA LEU A 480 -1.64 -1.62 -3.68
C LEU A 480 -1.70 -0.51 -2.62
N MET A 481 -1.53 0.75 -3.03
CA MET A 481 -1.37 1.88 -2.12
C MET A 481 -2.65 2.73 -1.99
N SER A 482 -3.77 2.28 -2.55
CA SER A 482 -5.09 2.92 -2.44
C SER A 482 -5.11 4.38 -2.91
N ARG A 483 -4.56 4.67 -4.08
CA ARG A 483 -4.55 6.04 -4.65
C ARG A 483 -4.91 6.03 -6.13
N ILE A 484 -5.70 7.01 -6.54
CA ILE A 484 -6.24 7.13 -7.90
C ILE A 484 -6.08 8.58 -8.35
N PHE A 485 -5.36 8.81 -9.45
CA PHE A 485 -5.18 10.14 -10.06
C PHE A 485 -5.75 10.22 -11.48
N GLY A 486 -6.60 9.25 -11.83
CA GLY A 486 -7.08 8.95 -13.18
C GLY A 486 -7.18 7.43 -13.34
N ASP A 487 -7.50 6.94 -14.54
CA ASP A 487 -7.62 5.50 -14.77
C ASP A 487 -6.24 4.81 -14.71
N ARG A 488 -5.21 5.43 -15.31
CA ARG A 488 -3.82 4.94 -15.32
C ARG A 488 -2.78 6.06 -15.23
N ASP A 489 -3.21 7.21 -14.71
CA ASP A 489 -2.38 8.41 -14.71
C ASP A 489 -1.52 8.49 -13.44
N ASN A 490 -0.43 9.25 -13.54
CA ASN A 490 0.51 9.48 -12.46
C ASN A 490 0.40 10.92 -11.99
N LEU A 491 0.41 11.13 -10.68
CA LEU A 491 0.61 12.45 -10.10
C LEU A 491 2.11 12.78 -10.14
N VAL A 492 2.47 13.81 -10.89
CA VAL A 492 3.86 14.25 -11.07
C VAL A 492 4.06 15.60 -10.39
N VAL A 493 4.98 15.64 -9.42
CA VAL A 493 5.37 16.86 -8.70
C VAL A 493 6.74 17.29 -9.20
N THR A 494 6.78 18.45 -9.85
CA THR A 494 8.02 19.03 -10.36
C THR A 494 8.33 20.37 -9.72
N ILE A 495 9.61 20.71 -9.71
CA ILE A 495 10.12 21.99 -9.24
C ILE A 495 11.20 22.48 -10.20
N ASP A 496 11.31 23.79 -10.36
CA ASP A 496 12.44 24.41 -11.04
C ASP A 496 13.73 24.16 -10.24
N LYS A 497 14.80 23.73 -10.92
CA LYS A 497 16.09 23.41 -10.30
C LYS A 497 16.68 24.59 -9.51
N ALA A 498 16.46 25.84 -9.94
CA ALA A 498 16.93 27.01 -9.20
C ALA A 498 16.19 27.18 -7.86
N ASN A 499 14.89 26.89 -7.81
CA ASN A 499 14.13 26.90 -6.56
C ASN A 499 14.54 25.73 -5.65
N LEU A 500 14.80 24.55 -6.22
CA LEU A 500 15.31 23.40 -5.48
C LEU A 500 16.67 23.68 -4.84
N ALA A 501 17.57 24.35 -5.58
CA ALA A 501 18.91 24.72 -5.10
C ALA A 501 18.88 25.60 -3.83
N ILE A 502 17.89 26.49 -3.72
CA ILE A 502 17.71 27.36 -2.56
C ILE A 502 16.73 26.80 -1.52
N GLY A 503 16.12 25.64 -1.77
CA GLY A 503 15.12 25.02 -0.90
C GLY A 503 13.78 25.73 -0.85
N ASP A 504 13.39 26.46 -1.90
CA ASP A 504 12.08 27.13 -2.00
C ASP A 504 11.01 26.20 -2.57
N PHE A 505 10.33 25.46 -1.69
CA PHE A 505 9.23 24.55 -2.05
C PHE A 505 7.87 25.26 -2.24
N SER A 506 7.82 26.60 -2.30
CA SER A 506 6.56 27.32 -2.52
C SER A 506 6.09 27.34 -3.98
N LYS A 507 7.00 27.06 -4.93
CA LYS A 507 6.75 27.13 -6.38
C LYS A 507 6.81 25.74 -7.04
N LEU A 508 5.90 24.88 -6.61
CA LEU A 508 5.75 23.54 -7.17
C LEU A 508 4.83 23.58 -8.38
N ARG A 509 5.08 22.69 -9.34
CA ARG A 509 4.10 22.34 -10.38
C ARG A 509 3.62 20.92 -10.14
N VAL A 510 2.30 20.75 -10.26
CA VAL A 510 1.63 19.47 -10.05
C VAL A 510 0.83 19.20 -11.30
N GLN A 511 1.11 18.08 -11.95
CA GLN A 511 0.46 17.66 -13.18
C GLN A 511 0.06 16.20 -13.07
N VAL A 512 -0.92 15.83 -13.88
CA VAL A 512 -1.30 14.43 -14.10
C VAL A 512 -0.78 14.04 -15.46
N SER A 513 -0.04 12.94 -15.53
CA SER A 513 0.49 12.44 -16.79
C SER A 513 -0.64 11.94 -17.70
N SER A 514 -0.47 12.03 -19.02
CA SER A 514 -1.39 11.46 -20.02
C SER A 514 -0.77 10.30 -20.78
#